data_AF-A0A3B9QWY0-F1
#
_entry.id   AF-A0A3B9QWY0-F1
#
_cell.length_a   1.000
_cell.length_b   1.000
_cell.length_c   1.000
_cell.angle_alpha   90.00
_cell.angle_beta   90.00
_cell.angle_gamma   90.00
#
_symmetry.space_group_name_H-M   'P 1'
#
loop_
_entity.id
_entity.type
_entity.pdbx_description
1 polymer ?
#
loop_
_entity_poly.entity_id
_entity_poly.type
_entity_poly.pdbx_seq_one_letter_code
_entity_poly.pdbx_strand_id
1 'polypeptide(L)' 'MTAWNPAARDCPSRTLFATVGDRWNMLILLALEDGEQRFGELKTHVDGISDKVLTQRLR' A
#
# COMPACT_ATOMS: atom_id res chain seq x y z
N MET A 1 -15.52 5.03 24.96
CA MET A 1 -15.41 5.32 23.51
C MET A 1 -13.94 5.44 23.11
N THR A 2 -13.21 4.32 23.10
CA THR A 2 -11.78 4.25 22.68
C THR A 2 -11.60 3.10 21.68
N ALA A 3 -12.48 3.05 20.66
CA ALA A 3 -12.49 1.97 19.68
C ALA A 3 -11.43 2.12 18.56
N TRP A 4 -10.71 3.25 18.52
CA TRP A 4 -9.78 3.61 17.45
C TRP A 4 -8.37 3.93 17.98
N ASN A 5 -7.81 3.09 18.84
CA ASN A 5 -6.40 3.18 19.22
C ASN A 5 -5.57 2.14 18.45
N PRO A 6 -4.84 2.50 17.38
CA PRO A 6 -4.05 1.54 16.59
C PRO A 6 -2.93 0.86 17.39
N ALA A 7 -2.49 1.47 18.50
CA ALA A 7 -1.49 0.86 19.38
C ALA A 7 -2.06 -0.33 20.18
N ALA A 8 -3.38 -0.41 20.37
CA ALA A 8 -4.03 -1.52 21.06
C ALA A 8 -4.07 -2.78 20.16
N ARG A 9 -3.75 -3.96 20.72
CA ARG A 9 -3.60 -5.23 19.97
C ARG A 9 -4.83 -5.58 19.13
N ASP A 10 -6.03 -5.37 19.67
CA ASP A 10 -7.29 -5.79 19.05
C ASP A 10 -8.01 -4.65 18.32
N CYS A 11 -7.29 -3.57 17.98
CA CYS A 11 -7.89 -2.48 17.24
C CYS A 11 -8.16 -2.89 15.79
N PRO A 12 -9.42 -2.79 15.31
CA PRO A 12 -9.78 -3.16 13.93
C PRO A 12 -8.95 -2.44 12.86
N SER A 13 -8.43 -1.25 13.17
CA SER A 13 -7.59 -0.48 12.24
C SER A 13 -6.18 -1.05 12.07
N ARG A 14 -5.68 -1.93 12.94
CA ARG A 14 -4.32 -2.50 12.79
C ARG A 14 -4.13 -3.26 11.49
N THR A 15 -5.19 -3.89 10.98
CA THR A 15 -5.16 -4.55 9.65
C THR A 15 -4.94 -3.51 8.54
N LEU A 16 -5.60 -2.36 8.63
CA LEU A 16 -5.37 -1.25 7.70
C LEU A 16 -3.94 -0.72 7.80
N PHE A 17 -3.41 -0.54 9.02
CA PHE A 17 -2.02 -0.12 9.22
C PHE A 17 -1.01 -1.14 8.69
N ALA A 18 -1.30 -2.44 8.76
CA ALA A 18 -0.44 -3.46 8.17
C ALA A 18 -0.42 -3.35 6.63
N THR A 19 -1.56 -3.05 6.01
CA THR A 19 -1.65 -2.81 4.56
C THR A 19 -0.94 -1.52 4.17
N VAL A 20 -1.22 -0.40 4.84
CA VAL A 20 -0.61 0.89 4.52
C VAL A 20 0.89 0.88 4.84
N GLY A 21 1.32 0.21 5.91
CA GLY A 21 2.74 0.09 6.28
C GLY A 21 3.55 -0.85 5.39
N ASP A 22 2.93 -1.58 4.47
CA ASP A 22 3.66 -2.39 3.50
C ASP A 22 4.46 -1.49 2.55
N ARG A 23 5.76 -1.75 2.44
CA ARG A 23 6.70 -0.97 1.61
C ARG A 23 6.15 -0.73 0.20
N TRP A 24 5.63 -1.78 -0.44
CA TRP A 24 5.18 -1.67 -1.82
C TRP A 24 3.89 -0.87 -1.94
N ASN A 25 2.96 -1.03 -1.00
CA ASN A 25 1.74 -0.22 -0.97
C ASN A 25 2.04 1.26 -0.82
N MET A 26 2.99 1.66 0.03
CA MET A 26 3.38 3.08 0.14
C MET A 26 3.98 3.63 -1.15
N LEU A 27 4.88 2.87 -1.79
CA LEU A 27 5.50 3.33 -3.05
C LEU A 27 4.48 3.41 -4.19
N ILE A 28 3.53 2.47 -4.27
CA ILE A 28 2.44 2.51 -5.24
C ILE A 28 1.53 3.72 -4.99
N LEU A 29 1.18 4.02 -3.73
CA LEU A 29 0.37 5.18 -3.38
C LEU A 29 1.07 6.49 -3.74
N LEU A 30 2.38 6.61 -3.47
CA LEU A 30 3.18 7.77 -3.88
C LEU A 30 3.23 7.91 -5.40
N ALA A 31 3.38 6.81 -6.15
CA ALA A 31 3.38 6.86 -7.61
C ALA A 31 2.01 7.27 -8.21
N LEU A 32 0.93 7.13 -7.45
CA LEU A 32 -0.43 7.50 -7.84
C LEU A 32 -0.83 8.91 -7.37
N GLU A 33 0.06 9.66 -6.69
CA GLU A 33 -0.24 11.00 -6.16
C GLU A 33 -0.69 11.97 -7.27
N ASP A 34 -0.05 11.90 -8.44
CA ASP A 34 -0.35 12.75 -9.60
C ASP A 34 -1.47 12.21 -10.50
N GLY A 35 -2.09 11.08 -10.13
CA GLY A 35 -3.24 10.49 -10.82
C GLY A 35 -3.05 9.05 -11.26
N GLU A 36 -3.94 8.61 -12.15
CA GLU A 36 -3.96 7.23 -12.64
C GLU A 36 -2.70 6.90 -13.45
N GLN A 37 -2.10 5.75 -13.14
CA GLN A 37 -0.91 5.25 -13.82
C GLN A 37 -1.20 3.87 -14.43
N ARG A 38 -0.65 3.61 -15.61
CA ARG A 38 -0.67 2.27 -16.21
C ARG A 38 0.28 1.35 -15.44
N PHE A 39 0.05 0.04 -15.54
CA PHE A 39 0.89 -0.96 -14.88
C PHE A 39 2.40 -0.79 -15.17
N GLY A 40 2.76 -0.54 -16.43
CA GLY A 40 4.16 -0.33 -16.82
C GLY A 40 4.78 0.95 -16.24
N GLU A 41 3.97 2.00 -16.07
CA GLU A 41 4.40 3.26 -15.47
C GLU A 41 4.60 3.08 -13.97
N LEU A 42 3.68 2.39 -13.28
CA LEU A 42 3.86 2.00 -11.87
C LEU A 42 5.10 1.14 -11.67
N LYS A 43 5.35 0.16 -12.55
CA LYS A 43 6.56 -0.67 -12.49
C LYS A 43 7.84 0.15 -12.66
N THR A 44 7.80 1.20 -13.47
CA THR A 44 8.95 2.09 -13.70
C THR A 44 9.18 3.02 -12.53
N HIS A 45 8.11 3.57 -11.93
CA HIS A 45 8.20 4.44 -10.76
C HIS A 45 8.58 3.68 -9.48
N VAL A 46 8.07 2.45 -9.30
CA VAL A 46 8.32 1.62 -8.13
C VAL A 46 9.50 0.69 -8.41
N ASP A 47 10.71 1.24 -8.37
CA ASP A 47 11.93 0.50 -8.67
C ASP A 47 12.12 -0.75 -7.77
N GLY A 48 12.54 -1.85 -8.40
CA GLY A 48 12.77 -3.14 -7.75
C GLY A 48 11.52 -3.97 -7.44
N ILE A 49 10.30 -3.52 -7.76
CA ILE A 49 9.10 -4.35 -7.61
C ILE A 49 9.02 -5.41 -8.72
N SER A 50 8.65 -6.64 -8.36
CA SER A 50 8.36 -7.67 -9.36
C SER A 50 6.93 -7.58 -9.89
N ASP A 51 6.69 -8.04 -11.11
CA ASP A 51 5.35 -8.07 -11.73
C ASP A 51 4.34 -8.85 -10.89
N LYS A 52 4.81 -9.93 -10.25
CA LYS A 52 3.99 -10.75 -9.35
C LYS A 52 3.54 -9.94 -8.13
N VAL A 53 4.47 -9.22 -7.48
CA VAL A 53 4.16 -8.43 -6.29
C VAL A 53 3.28 -7.23 -6.66
N LEU A 54 3.58 -6.52 -7.75
CA LEU A 54 2.76 -5.40 -8.22
C LEU A 54 1.33 -5.86 -8.54
N THR A 55 1.19 -6.98 -9.25
CA THR A 55 -0.13 -7.59 -9.53
C THR A 55 -0.87 -7.98 -8.25
N GLN A 56 -0.16 -8.52 -7.25
CA GLN A 56 -0.77 -8.89 -5.98
C GLN A 56 -1.25 -7.68 -5.18
N ARG A 57 -0.55 -6.53 -5.27
CA ARG A 57 -0.93 -5.30 -4.56
C ARG A 57 -2.07 -4.53 -5.20
N LEU A 58 -2.24 -4.65 -6.53
CA LEU A 58 -3.30 -3.96 -7.29
C LEU A 58 -4.62 -4.75 -7.36
N ARG A 59 -4.72 -5.91 -6.70
CA ARG A 59 -5.95 -6.73 -6.60
C ARG A 59 -6.71 -6.40 -5.32
#